data_AF-A0A7W0QV87-F1
#
_entry.id   AF-A0A7W0QV87-F1
#
_cell.length_a   1.000
_cell.length_b   1.000
_cell.length_c   1.000
_cell.angle_alpha   90.00
_cell.angle_beta   90.00
_cell.angle_gamma   90.00
#
_symmetry.space_group_name_H-M   'P 1'
#
loop_
_entity.id
_entity.type
_entity.pdbx_description
1 polymer ?
#
loop_
_entity_poly.entity_id
_entity_poly.type
_entity_poly.pdbx_seq_one_letter_code
_entity_poly.pdbx_strand_id
1 'polypeptide(L)' 'MIERADELVAIWDGQPARGYGGTADVVHAAHDRQVPVIVVWPDGAERR' A
#
# COMPACT_ATOMS: atom_id res chain seq x y z
N MET A 1 1.12 6.34 12.49
CA MET A 1 1.00 4.90 12.15
C MET A 1 2.22 4.47 11.34
N ILE A 2 2.39 4.95 10.10
CA ILE A 2 3.57 4.64 9.25
C ILE A 2 4.90 5.12 9.85
N GLU A 3 4.91 6.28 10.53
CA GLU A 3 6.11 6.88 11.14
C GLU A 3 6.79 6.03 12.22
N ARG A 4 6.15 4.96 12.67
CA ARG A 4 6.69 4.04 13.68
C ARG A 4 6.91 2.63 13.12
N ALA A 5 6.73 2.45 11.81
CA ALA A 5 6.90 1.18 11.15
C ALA A 5 8.26 1.13 10.45
N ASP A 6 9.00 0.06 10.67
CA ASP A 6 10.26 -0.19 9.96
C ASP A 6 10.00 -0.66 8.51
N GLU A 7 8.89 -1.35 8.27
CA GLU A 7 8.46 -1.83 6.95
C GLU A 7 6.92 -1.84 6.82
N LEU A 8 6.42 -1.68 5.60
CA LEU A 8 5.00 -1.78 5.25
C LEU A 8 4.76 -2.99 4.34
N VAL A 9 3.87 -3.90 4.75
CA VAL A 9 3.34 -4.95 3.86
C VAL A 9 1.94 -4.54 3.40
N ALA A 10 1.76 -4.37 2.10
CA ALA A 10 0.51 -3.93 1.49
C ALA A 10 -0.10 -5.03 0.62
N ILE A 11 -1.32 -5.45 0.94
CA ILE A 11 -2.13 -6.27 0.03
C ILE A 11 -2.80 -5.31 -0.96
N TRP A 12 -2.21 -5.18 -2.15
CA TRP A 12 -2.57 -4.10 -3.08
C TRP A 12 -2.38 -4.52 -4.53
N ASP A 13 -3.33 -4.14 -5.38
CA ASP A 13 -3.37 -4.43 -6.81
C ASP A 13 -2.51 -3.47 -7.67
N GLY A 14 -1.79 -2.55 -7.03
CA GLY A 14 -0.96 -1.54 -7.70
C GLY A 14 -1.73 -0.40 -8.37
N GLN A 15 -3.07 -0.43 -8.31
CA GLN A 15 -3.89 0.61 -8.93
C GLN A 15 -4.14 1.79 -7.99
N PRO A 16 -4.37 3.00 -8.52
CA PRO A 16 -4.71 4.16 -7.72
C PRO A 16 -5.91 3.94 -6.79
N ALA A 17 -6.00 4.80 -5.78
CA ALA A 17 -7.17 4.83 -4.92
C ALA A 17 -8.41 5.24 -5.74
N ARG A 18 -9.57 4.60 -5.46
CA ARG A 18 -10.86 5.02 -6.05
C ARG A 18 -11.51 6.19 -5.28
N GLY A 19 -10.82 6.69 -4.26
CA GLY A 19 -11.24 7.73 -3.33
C GLY A 19 -10.23 7.83 -2.18
N TYR A 20 -10.41 8.79 -1.28
CA TYR A 20 -9.48 9.00 -0.17
C TYR A 20 -9.51 7.87 0.87
N GLY A 21 -8.33 7.53 1.39
CA GLY A 21 -8.14 6.61 2.52
C GLY A 21 -7.93 5.15 2.13
N GLY A 22 -7.48 4.87 0.91
CA GLY A 22 -7.25 3.51 0.41
C GLY A 22 -5.82 3.00 0.63
N THR A 23 -5.59 1.73 0.31
CA THR A 23 -4.24 1.12 0.38
C THR A 23 -3.21 1.89 -0.44
N ALA A 24 -3.60 2.44 -1.59
CA ALA A 24 -2.73 3.29 -2.42
C ALA A 24 -2.26 4.55 -1.69
N ASP A 25 -3.10 5.18 -0.85
CA ASP A 25 -2.72 6.37 -0.08
C ASP A 25 -1.70 6.02 1.02
N VAL A 26 -1.88 4.87 1.65
CA VAL A 26 -0.94 4.36 2.67
C VAL A 26 0.41 4.01 2.03
N VAL A 27 0.39 3.36 0.85
CA VAL A 27 1.60 3.05 0.09
C VAL A 27 2.31 4.33 -0.36
N HIS A 28 1.58 5.33 -0.84
CA HIS A 28 2.16 6.64 -1.19
C HIS A 28 2.79 7.31 0.02
N ALA A 29 2.08 7.35 1.15
CA ALA A 29 2.57 7.94 2.38
C ALA A 29 3.81 7.22 2.94
N ALA A 30 3.97 5.92 2.69
CA ALA A 30 5.17 5.14 3.03
C ALA A 30 6.35 5.45 2.11
N HIS A 31 6.10 5.58 0.79
CA HIS A 31 7.12 6.00 -0.17
C HIS A 31 7.66 7.39 0.13
N ASP A 32 6.79 8.36 0.42
CA ASP A 32 7.18 9.73 0.80
C ASP A 32 8.08 9.76 2.04
N ARG A 33 7.92 8.76 2.93
CA ARG A 33 8.67 8.61 4.18
C ARG A 33 9.86 7.66 4.05
N GLN A 34 10.14 7.15 2.85
CA GLN A 34 11.20 6.18 2.58
C GLN A 34 11.09 4.89 3.42
N VAL A 35 9.88 4.52 3.82
CA VAL A 35 9.60 3.24 4.49
C VAL A 35 9.56 2.15 3.40
N PRO A 36 10.33 1.05 3.52
CA PRO A 36 10.25 -0.07 2.60
C PRO A 36 8.81 -0.60 2.48
N VAL A 37 8.35 -0.79 1.24
CA VAL A 37 7.01 -1.32 0.95
C VAL A 37 7.14 -2.66 0.23
N ILE A 38 6.57 -3.70 0.82
CA ILE A 38 6.39 -5.02 0.21
C ILE A 38 4.95 -5.11 -0.26
N VAL A 39 4.76 -5.21 -1.58
CA VAL A 39 3.44 -5.38 -2.18
C VAL A 39 3.17 -6.86 -2.40
N VAL A 40 2.02 -7.32 -1.91
CA VAL A 40 1.54 -8.69 -2.12
C VAL A 40 0.19 -8.63 -2.83
N TRP A 41 0.11 -9.21 -4.02
CA TRP A 41 -1.15 -9.46 -4.71
C TRP A 41 -1.20 -10.93 -5.09
N PRO A 42 -2.09 -11.73 -4.48
CA PRO A 42 -2.16 -13.15 -4.78
C PRO A 42 -2.60 -13.42 -6.22
N ASP A 43 -2.11 -14.50 -6.81
CA ASP A 43 -2.58 -14.97 -8.11
C ASP A 43 -4.10 -15.25 -8.07
N GLY A 44 -4.82 -14.71 -9.05
CA GLY A 44 -6.28 -14.84 -9.12
C GLY A 44 -7.06 -13.90 -8.20
N ALA A 45 -6.40 -13.02 -7.44
CA ALA A 45 -7.09 -12.00 -6.66
C ALA A 45 -7.70 -10.92 -7.58
N GLU A 46 -8.96 -10.58 -7.33
CA GLU A 46 -9.70 -9.52 -8.03
C GLU A 46 -10.04 -8.38 -7.07
N ARG A 47 -9.77 -7.14 -7.51
CA ARG A 47 -10.28 -5.95 -6.82
C ARG A 47 -11.62 -5.55 -7.43
N ARG A 48 -12.71 -5.76 -6.69
CA ARG A 48 -14.07 -5.35 -7.10
C ARG A 48 -14.36 -3.90 -6.78
#